data_AF-A0A529QYB7-F1
#
_entry.id   AF-A0A529QYB7-F1
#
_cell.length_a   1.000
_cell.length_b   1.000
_cell.length_c   1.000
_cell.angle_alpha   90.00
_cell.angle_beta   90.00
_cell.angle_gamma   90.00
#
_symmetry.space_group_name_H-M   'P 1'
#
loop_
_entity.id
_entity.type
_entity.pdbx_description
1 polymer ?
#
loop_
_entity_poly.entity_id
_entity_poly.type
_entity_poly.pdbx_seq_one_letter_code
_entity_poly.pdbx_strand_id
1 'polypeptide(L)'
;MFFSIATTHRPATDLGFLLHKHPDRLHAAELSFGKAWLFYPEASDERCEAALLLDVDPIGLVRGKGQADGLLDQYVNDRPYAASSFLSVALNKMLRTAMTGISKERQQLADTDLPLEAVVAPLPLRG
;
A
#
# COMPACT_ATOMS: atom_id res chain seq x y z
N MET A 1 2.31 -6.00 -6.94
CA MET A 1 1.02 -5.91 -6.22
C MET A 1 0.68 -4.45 -5.94
N PHE A 2 -0.61 -4.07 -6.00
CA PHE A 2 -1.07 -2.68 -5.99
C PHE A 2 -2.24 -2.45 -5.02
N PHE A 3 -2.18 -1.33 -4.28
CA PHE A 3 -3.29 -0.74 -3.56
C PHE A 3 -3.34 0.75 -3.87
N SER A 4 -4.52 1.33 -4.06
CA SER A 4 -4.68 2.78 -4.01
C SER A 4 -5.88 3.19 -3.17
N ILE A 5 -5.79 4.41 -2.67
CA ILE A 5 -6.87 5.09 -1.96
C ILE A 5 -6.99 6.51 -2.51
N ALA A 6 -8.20 6.91 -2.87
CA ALA A 6 -8.50 8.20 -3.43
C ALA A 6 -9.63 8.88 -2.66
N THR A 7 -9.68 10.21 -2.76
CA THR A 7 -10.80 11.02 -2.27
C THR A 7 -11.10 12.17 -3.19
N THR A 8 -12.35 12.62 -3.17
CA THR A 8 -12.83 13.85 -3.80
C THR A 8 -13.30 14.88 -2.77
N HIS A 9 -12.92 14.71 -1.49
CA HIS A 9 -13.01 15.78 -0.49
C HIS A 9 -12.29 17.03 -1.01
N ARG A 10 -12.64 18.23 -0.53
CA ARG A 10 -12.00 19.48 -0.97
C ARG A 10 -11.41 20.25 0.21
N PRO A 11 -10.09 20.52 0.22
CA PRO A 11 -9.11 20.14 -0.82
C PRO A 11 -8.75 18.65 -0.76
N ALA A 12 -8.72 17.95 -1.91
CA ALA A 12 -8.45 16.51 -1.92
C ALA A 12 -7.01 16.18 -1.48
N THR A 13 -6.09 17.13 -1.69
CA THR A 13 -4.69 17.05 -1.25
C THR A 13 -4.52 16.91 0.26
N ASP A 14 -5.58 17.17 1.06
CA ASP A 14 -5.56 16.86 2.49
C ASP A 14 -5.36 15.36 2.78
N LEU A 15 -5.59 14.48 1.79
CA LEU A 15 -5.20 13.07 1.84
C LEU A 15 -3.73 12.87 2.24
N GLY A 16 -2.84 13.77 1.82
CA GLY A 16 -1.42 13.74 2.20
C GLY A 16 -1.19 13.85 3.71
N PHE A 17 -1.97 14.71 4.38
CA PHE A 17 -1.93 14.88 5.84
C PHE A 17 -2.57 13.71 6.56
N LEU A 18 -3.64 13.14 6.01
CA LEU A 18 -4.31 11.96 6.58
C LEU A 18 -3.39 10.73 6.53
N LEU A 19 -2.64 10.54 5.44
CA LEU A 19 -1.73 9.42 5.24
C LEU A 19 -0.31 9.65 5.82
N HIS A 20 -0.01 10.87 6.28
CA HIS A 20 1.34 11.30 6.68
C HIS A 20 2.37 11.07 5.57
N LYS A 21 2.00 11.41 4.34
CA LYS A 21 2.81 11.24 3.13
C LYS A 21 2.59 12.43 2.22
N HIS A 22 3.59 13.30 2.11
CA HIS A 22 3.52 14.47 1.23
C HIS A 22 3.33 14.04 -0.24
N PRO A 23 2.38 14.62 -1.00
CA PRO A 23 2.12 14.25 -2.39
C PRO A 23 3.32 14.37 -3.33
N ASP A 24 4.09 15.46 -3.21
CA ASP A 24 5.29 15.71 -4.05
C ASP A 24 6.53 14.85 -3.71
N ARG A 25 6.38 13.81 -2.88
CA ARG A 25 7.49 12.94 -2.49
C ARG A 25 7.19 11.48 -2.81
N LEU A 26 8.18 10.80 -3.38
CA LEU A 26 8.21 9.34 -3.42
C LEU A 26 8.63 8.80 -2.06
N HIS A 27 7.80 7.94 -1.47
CA HIS A 27 8.08 7.31 -0.19
C HIS A 27 8.43 5.85 -0.41
N ALA A 28 9.43 5.34 0.31
CA ALA A 28 9.86 3.96 0.20
C ALA A 28 10.12 3.34 1.57
N ALA A 29 9.87 2.03 1.70
CA ALA A 29 10.27 1.25 2.87
C ALA A 29 10.75 -0.13 2.48
N GLU A 30 11.84 -0.57 3.12
CA GLU A 30 12.32 -1.95 3.03
C GLU A 30 11.39 -2.90 3.80
N LEU A 31 11.13 -4.06 3.21
CA LEU A 31 10.37 -5.18 3.76
C LEU A 31 11.25 -6.43 3.77
N SER A 32 10.91 -7.43 4.57
CA SER A 32 11.67 -8.69 4.61
C SER A 32 11.63 -9.50 3.31
N PHE A 33 10.74 -9.13 2.38
CA PHE A 33 10.49 -9.81 1.12
C PHE A 33 10.58 -8.87 -0.08
N GLY A 34 11.16 -7.67 0.07
CA GLY A 34 11.28 -6.69 -1.02
C GLY A 34 11.10 -5.26 -0.53
N LYS A 35 10.49 -4.41 -1.35
CA LYS A 35 10.29 -2.98 -1.06
C LYS A 35 8.83 -2.56 -1.29
N ALA A 36 8.37 -1.59 -0.50
CA ALA A 36 7.14 -0.86 -0.73
C ALA A 36 7.44 0.55 -1.21
N TRP A 37 6.66 1.01 -2.18
CA TRP A 37 6.68 2.36 -2.74
C TRP A 37 5.32 3.01 -2.56
N LEU A 38 5.28 4.24 -2.06
CA LEU A 38 4.06 5.04 -1.99
C LEU A 38 4.28 6.37 -2.71
N PHE A 39 3.38 6.67 -3.64
CA PHE A 39 3.41 7.89 -4.45
C PHE A 39 1.98 8.32 -4.80
N TYR A 40 1.85 9.51 -5.36
CA TYR A 40 0.56 10.10 -5.71
C TYR A 40 0.43 10.26 -7.22
N PRO A 41 -0.26 9.34 -7.93
CA PRO A 41 -0.52 9.50 -9.36
C PRO A 41 -1.39 10.72 -9.68
N GLU A 42 -2.22 11.18 -8.72
CA GLU A 42 -3.03 12.39 -8.85
C GLU A 42 -3.06 13.15 -7.52
N ALA A 43 -2.86 14.47 -7.58
CA ALA A 43 -2.91 15.37 -6.44
C ALA A 43 -3.41 16.76 -6.89
N SER A 44 -4.71 16.85 -7.16
CA SER A 44 -5.41 18.11 -7.42
C SER A 44 -6.31 18.48 -6.24
N ASP A 45 -6.89 19.68 -6.26
CA ASP A 45 -7.87 20.08 -5.23
C ASP A 45 -9.18 19.29 -5.36
N GLU A 46 -9.49 18.78 -6.55
CA GLU A 46 -10.71 18.03 -6.87
C GLU A 46 -10.61 16.54 -6.59
N ARG A 47 -9.43 15.93 -6.80
CA ARG A 47 -9.17 14.51 -6.57
C ARG A 47 -7.71 14.30 -6.19
N CYS A 48 -7.50 13.47 -5.19
CA CYS A 48 -6.16 13.02 -4.79
C CYS A 48 -6.18 11.52 -4.60
N GLU A 49 -5.18 10.83 -5.14
CA GLU A 49 -5.01 9.39 -5.06
C GLU A 49 -3.60 9.07 -4.59
N ALA A 50 -3.49 8.24 -3.55
CA ALA A 50 -2.25 7.64 -3.10
C ALA A 50 -2.19 6.19 -3.55
N ALA A 51 -1.09 5.80 -4.20
CA ALA A 51 -0.83 4.44 -4.65
C ALA A 51 0.31 3.81 -3.85
N LEU A 52 0.09 2.61 -3.33
CA LEU A 52 1.06 1.73 -2.70
C LEU A 52 1.38 0.56 -3.65
N LEU A 53 2.61 0.54 -4.14
CA LEU A 53 3.14 -0.53 -4.98
C LEU A 53 4.12 -1.39 -4.17
N LEU A 54 3.97 -2.71 -4.26
CA LEU A 54 4.92 -3.65 -3.69
C LEU A 54 5.76 -4.30 -4.78
N ASP A 55 7.06 -4.20 -4.57
CA ASP A 55 8.14 -4.76 -5.37
C ASP A 55 8.76 -5.91 -4.57
N VAL A 56 8.25 -7.13 -4.79
CA VAL A 56 8.63 -8.33 -4.04
C VAL A 56 9.84 -8.98 -4.71
N ASP A 57 10.84 -9.36 -3.93
CA ASP A 57 11.98 -10.15 -4.40
C ASP A 57 11.60 -11.66 -4.40
N PRO A 58 11.31 -12.27 -5.56
CA PRO A 58 10.92 -13.67 -5.62
C PRO A 58 12.06 -14.61 -5.21
N ILE A 59 13.32 -14.22 -5.45
CA ILE A 59 14.50 -15.03 -5.13
C ILE A 59 14.74 -14.98 -3.61
N GLY A 60 14.71 -13.78 -3.04
CA GLY A 60 14.81 -13.57 -1.60
C GLY A 60 13.70 -14.29 -0.82
N LEU A 61 12.50 -14.41 -1.38
CA LEU A 61 11.36 -15.04 -0.72
C LEU A 61 11.53 -16.56 -0.48
N VAL A 62 12.30 -17.23 -1.35
CA VAL A 62 12.53 -18.68 -1.29
C VAL A 62 13.91 -19.04 -0.73
N ARG A 63 14.87 -18.12 -0.78
CA ARG A 63 16.21 -18.33 -0.24
C ARG A 63 16.15 -18.54 1.28
N GLY A 64 16.50 -19.73 1.74
CA GLY A 64 16.58 -20.08 3.17
C GLY A 64 15.34 -20.74 3.77
N LYS A 65 14.26 -20.94 3.00
CA LYS A 65 13.15 -21.82 3.40
C LYS A 65 13.47 -23.25 2.96
N GLY A 66 13.58 -24.17 3.92
CA GLY A 66 13.94 -25.57 3.68
C GLY A 66 13.02 -26.26 2.66
N GLN A 67 13.55 -27.32 2.03
CA GLN A 67 12.98 -28.12 0.94
C GLN A 67 11.60 -28.74 1.26
N ALA A 68 10.54 -27.94 1.40
CA ALA A 68 9.21 -28.44 1.76
C ALA A 68 8.23 -28.53 0.58
N ASP A 69 8.54 -27.95 -0.58
CA ASP A 69 7.72 -28.04 -1.79
C ASP A 69 8.58 -28.18 -3.04
N GLY A 70 8.03 -28.79 -4.09
CA GLY A 70 8.70 -29.05 -5.36
C GLY A 70 9.51 -27.85 -5.86
N LEU A 71 10.76 -28.09 -6.26
CA LEU A 71 11.75 -27.06 -6.59
C LEU A 71 11.24 -25.99 -7.58
N LEU A 72 10.30 -26.30 -8.48
CA LEU A 72 9.81 -25.37 -9.50
C LEU A 72 8.71 -24.41 -9.01
N ASP A 73 7.77 -24.90 -8.20
CA ASP A 73 6.62 -24.10 -7.69
C ASP A 73 7.07 -22.97 -6.75
N GLN A 74 8.26 -23.10 -6.17
CA GLN A 74 8.85 -22.05 -5.33
C GLN A 74 9.35 -20.86 -6.15
N TYR A 75 9.96 -21.09 -7.32
CA TYR A 75 10.52 -20.00 -8.13
C TYR A 75 9.50 -19.34 -9.05
N VAL A 76 8.45 -20.06 -9.46
CA VAL A 76 7.39 -19.53 -10.33
C VAL A 76 6.04 -19.67 -9.63
N ASN A 77 5.57 -18.58 -9.03
CA ASN A 77 4.25 -18.49 -8.41
C ASN A 77 3.71 -17.06 -8.45
N ASP A 78 2.44 -16.92 -8.06
CA ASP A 78 1.71 -15.66 -8.05
C ASP A 78 2.03 -14.75 -6.85
N ARG A 79 2.77 -15.25 -5.84
CA ARG A 79 3.01 -14.55 -4.57
C ARG A 79 3.64 -13.16 -4.72
N PRO A 80 4.56 -12.89 -5.65
CA PRO A 80 5.09 -11.54 -5.88
C PRO A 80 4.06 -10.57 -6.45
N TYR A 81 3.00 -11.09 -7.06
CA TYR A 81 2.06 -10.32 -7.85
C TYR A 81 0.69 -10.17 -7.16
N ALA A 82 0.28 -11.12 -6.34
CA ALA A 82 -1.03 -11.18 -5.70
C ALA A 82 -1.13 -10.34 -4.41
N ALA A 83 -2.28 -9.67 -4.24
CA ALA A 83 -2.71 -8.95 -3.03
C ALA A 83 -2.96 -9.89 -1.85
N SER A 84 -1.87 -10.45 -1.32
CA SER A 84 -1.85 -11.38 -0.19
C SER A 84 -1.56 -10.64 1.13
N SER A 85 -1.27 -11.38 2.20
CA SER A 85 -0.86 -10.80 3.49
C SER A 85 0.39 -9.91 3.42
N PHE A 86 1.18 -9.99 2.34
CA PHE A 86 2.25 -9.02 2.08
C PHE A 86 1.72 -7.58 1.98
N LEU A 87 0.52 -7.38 1.42
CA LEU A 87 -0.09 -6.06 1.36
C LEU A 87 -0.39 -5.54 2.75
N SER A 88 -0.93 -6.38 3.64
CA SER A 88 -1.21 -6.02 5.03
C SER A 88 0.06 -5.60 5.77
N VAL A 89 1.18 -6.29 5.56
CA VAL A 89 2.48 -5.92 6.13
C VAL A 89 2.95 -4.57 5.61
N ALA A 90 2.84 -4.33 4.30
CA ALA A 90 3.22 -3.06 3.69
C ALA A 90 2.34 -1.89 4.14
N LEU A 91 1.02 -2.08 4.25
CA LEU A 91 0.09 -1.10 4.80
C LEU A 91 0.48 -0.72 6.23
N ASN A 92 0.72 -1.70 7.09
CA ASN A 92 1.17 -1.43 8.45
C ASN A 92 2.54 -0.73 8.48
N LYS A 93 3.47 -1.08 7.58
CA LYS A 93 4.78 -0.42 7.51
C LYS A 93 4.69 1.03 7.04
N MET A 94 3.84 1.32 6.05
CA MET A 94 3.79 2.62 5.36
C MET A 94 2.77 3.59 5.97
N LEU A 95 1.64 3.08 6.45
CA LEU A 95 0.45 3.85 6.80
C LEU A 95 -0.01 3.64 8.26
N ARG A 96 0.87 3.10 9.13
CA ARG A 96 0.54 2.82 10.54
C ARG A 96 -0.16 3.96 11.27
N THR A 97 0.37 5.18 11.15
CA THR A 97 -0.14 6.35 11.87
C THR A 97 -1.56 6.71 11.42
N ALA A 98 -1.81 6.65 10.11
CA ALA A 98 -3.15 6.86 9.56
C ALA A 98 -4.13 5.79 10.07
N MET A 99 -3.72 4.51 10.10
CA MET A 99 -4.54 3.41 10.62
C MET A 99 -4.87 3.53 12.12
N THR A 100 -4.11 4.33 12.88
CA THR A 100 -4.44 4.64 14.28
C THR A 100 -5.44 5.79 14.44
N GLY A 101 -5.93 6.37 13.34
CA GLY A 101 -6.88 7.50 13.35
C GLY A 101 -6.24 8.84 13.69
N ILE A 102 -4.90 8.95 13.65
CA ILE A 102 -4.19 10.15 14.05
C ILE A 102 -3.79 10.95 12.81
N SER A 103 -4.18 12.22 12.73
CA SER A 103 -3.61 13.21 11.80
C SER A 103 -3.36 14.53 12.52
N LYS A 104 -2.09 14.84 12.82
CA LYS A 104 -1.73 16.01 13.65
C LYS A 104 -2.22 17.34 13.06
N GLU A 105 -2.19 17.46 11.74
CA GLU A 105 -2.51 18.70 11.03
C GLU A 105 -3.96 18.76 10.55
N ARG A 106 -4.67 17.63 10.55
CA ARG A 106 -6.03 17.46 10.03
C ARG A 106 -6.89 16.51 10.88
N GLN A 107 -6.81 16.59 12.21
CA GLN A 107 -7.51 15.63 13.09
C GLN A 107 -9.03 15.71 12.91
N GLN A 108 -9.59 16.92 12.85
CA GLN A 108 -11.03 17.11 12.62
C GLN A 108 -11.50 16.44 11.33
N LEU A 109 -10.67 16.43 10.29
CA LEU A 109 -10.98 15.75 9.03
C LEU A 109 -10.89 14.23 9.18
N ALA A 110 -9.86 13.73 9.88
CA ALA A 110 -9.69 12.31 10.17
C ALA A 110 -10.86 11.71 10.99
N ASP A 111 -11.53 12.54 11.78
CA ASP A 111 -12.68 12.16 12.63
C ASP A 111 -14.03 12.20 11.88
N THR A 112 -14.04 12.54 10.59
CA THR A 112 -15.26 12.65 9.77
C THR A 112 -15.40 11.55 8.72
N ASP A 113 -16.62 11.31 8.27
CA ASP A 113 -16.88 10.42 7.15
C ASP A 113 -16.38 11.04 5.84
N LEU A 114 -15.34 10.45 5.25
CA LEU A 114 -14.75 10.91 3.99
C LEU A 114 -15.26 10.09 2.80
N PRO A 115 -15.47 10.73 1.64
CA PRO A 115 -15.73 10.00 0.39
C PRO A 115 -14.42 9.36 -0.07
N LEU A 116 -14.18 8.12 0.34
CA LEU A 116 -13.00 7.34 0.01
C LEU A 116 -13.33 6.27 -1.03
N GLU A 117 -12.46 6.14 -2.03
CA GLU A 117 -12.43 5.03 -2.97
C GLU A 117 -11.14 4.25 -2.75
N ALA A 118 -11.22 2.92 -2.69
CA ALA A 118 -10.04 2.06 -2.53
C ALA A 118 -10.00 0.98 -3.62
N VAL A 119 -8.82 0.77 -4.19
CA VAL A 119 -8.57 -0.26 -5.19
C VAL A 119 -7.50 -1.22 -4.66
N VAL A 120 -7.74 -2.52 -4.77
CA VAL A 120 -6.78 -3.58 -4.43
C VAL A 120 -6.65 -4.50 -5.63
N ALA A 121 -5.45 -4.63 -6.19
CA ALA A 121 -5.25 -5.44 -7.39
C ALA A 121 -3.84 -6.08 -7.46
N PRO A 122 -3.74 -7.30 -8.01
CA PRO A 122 -4.79 -8.31 -8.21
C PRO A 122 -5.14 -9.01 -6.89
N LEU A 123 -6.43 -9.19 -6.58
CA LEU A 123 -6.88 -9.92 -5.39
C LEU A 123 -7.08 -11.41 -5.71
N PRO A 124 -6.29 -12.34 -5.15
CA PRO A 124 -6.50 -13.77 -5.35
C PRO A 124 -7.75 -14.21 -4.56
N LEU A 125 -8.79 -14.65 -5.27
CA LEU A 125 -10.02 -15.19 -4.69
C LEU A 125 -10.23 -16.63 -5.16
N ARG A 126 -10.54 -17.53 -4.23
CA ARG A 126 -10.86 -18.93 -4.54
C ARG A 126 -12.37 -19.23 -4.52
N GLY A 127 -13.21 -18.25 -4.16
CA GLY A 127 -14.66 -18.35 -3.98
C GLY A 127 -15.15 -17.35 -2.96
#